data_AF-A0A839HDR9-F1
#
_entry.id   AF-A0A839HDR9-F1
#
_cell.length_a   1.000
_cell.length_b   1.000
_cell.length_c   1.000
_cell.angle_alpha   90.00
_cell.angle_beta   90.00
_cell.angle_gamma   90.00
#
_symmetry.space_group_name_H-M   'P 1'
#
loop_
_entity.id
_entity.type
_entity.pdbx_description
1 polymer ?
#
loop_
_entity_poly.entity_id
_entity_poly.type
_entity_poly.pdbx_seq_one_letter_code
_entity_poly.pdbx_strand_id
1 'polypeptide(L)'
;MQNNDSTQPTKNPAIPLDEELLRFLLEFGIDQRTDEYLRQLARLAGHAANIDKNYLRQLTQVATSVANTNKQLSMRLEQIEAQQQLFTGQLQQFNQAMTEQQRDAAQTIETLAQMELSLNERLDDSAEQFNAQIEQQQQLLAEQLQQHDQTMTAAINKLAQMEMLLNERLNNNPIETPRQPTLKTENPNQSVSGESELINGRYRDLGDGTVLDVKTNLQWMRCALGQTWDGKTCIGEAGEFDWDNAKIAAQKCRHAGFSDWRLPSIDELKTLIYCSSSKPKLWNDTGKPCEDNFKQPTIDQRAFPNTPSSWFWSGSPNPYYSNSAWYVSFNFGYDGNGRYDGCTFYVRLVRSWVNSEPFDDDIPF
;
A
#
# COMPACT_ATOMS: atom_id res chain seq x y z
N MET A 1 -94.97 -46.29 10.02
CA MET A 1 -95.81 -46.67 8.87
C MET A 1 -95.04 -46.27 7.61
N GLN A 2 -94.40 -47.27 7.00
CA GLN A 2 -94.57 -47.70 5.59
C GLN A 2 -93.82 -46.80 4.59
N ASN A 3 -92.63 -47.20 4.13
CA ASN A 3 -92.34 -48.14 3.01
C ASN A 3 -92.81 -47.61 1.64
N ASN A 4 -91.88 -47.29 0.73
CA ASN A 4 -91.45 -48.27 -0.26
C ASN A 4 -90.22 -47.82 -1.07
N ASP A 5 -89.33 -48.79 -1.21
CA ASP A 5 -88.17 -48.91 -2.06
C ASP A 5 -88.59 -49.23 -3.51
N SER A 6 -87.85 -48.74 -4.52
CA SER A 6 -87.63 -49.41 -5.81
C SER A 6 -86.64 -48.64 -6.69
N THR A 7 -85.38 -49.05 -6.57
CA THR A 7 -84.48 -49.44 -7.68
C THR A 7 -84.83 -49.03 -9.12
N GLN A 8 -83.88 -48.37 -9.81
CA GLN A 8 -83.10 -48.98 -10.92
C GLN A 8 -81.98 -48.03 -11.41
N PRO A 9 -80.70 -48.47 -11.44
CA PRO A 9 -79.66 -47.85 -12.25
C PRO A 9 -79.83 -48.32 -13.70
N THR A 10 -80.02 -47.39 -14.64
CA THR A 10 -80.00 -47.70 -16.06
C THR A 10 -78.63 -48.27 -16.42
N LYS A 11 -78.55 -49.59 -16.58
CA LYS A 11 -77.45 -50.28 -17.25
C LYS A 11 -77.31 -49.69 -18.64
N ASN A 12 -76.32 -48.82 -18.82
CA ASN A 12 -75.88 -48.45 -20.15
C ASN A 12 -75.22 -49.69 -20.77
N PRO A 13 -75.63 -50.16 -21.96
CA PRO A 13 -75.00 -51.31 -22.58
C PRO A 13 -73.55 -50.94 -22.90
N ALA A 14 -72.61 -51.66 -22.30
CA ALA A 14 -71.22 -51.61 -22.72
C ALA A 14 -71.14 -52.20 -24.13
N ILE A 15 -71.16 -51.33 -25.14
CA ILE A 15 -70.84 -51.69 -26.51
C ILE A 15 -69.33 -51.99 -26.51
N PRO A 16 -68.89 -53.18 -26.93
CA PRO A 16 -67.47 -53.50 -26.93
C PRO A 16 -66.75 -52.54 -27.87
N LEU A 17 -65.72 -51.88 -27.35
CA LEU A 17 -64.74 -51.20 -28.20
C LEU A 17 -64.17 -52.24 -29.16
N ASP A 18 -64.15 -51.88 -30.45
CA ASP A 18 -63.53 -52.69 -31.49
C ASP A 18 -62.09 -53.05 -31.06
N GLU A 19 -61.75 -54.34 -31.14
CA GLU A 19 -60.45 -54.88 -30.74
C GLU A 19 -59.30 -54.27 -31.55
N GLU A 20 -59.57 -53.83 -32.79
CA GLU A 20 -58.62 -53.04 -33.58
C GLU A 20 -58.33 -51.67 -32.96
N LEU A 21 -59.34 -51.01 -32.40
CA LEU A 21 -59.17 -49.69 -31.79
C LEU A 21 -58.38 -49.80 -30.48
N LEU A 22 -58.60 -50.85 -29.69
CA LEU A 22 -57.84 -51.09 -28.46
C LEU A 22 -56.38 -51.48 -28.74
N ARG A 23 -56.13 -52.32 -29.75
CA ARG A 23 -54.78 -52.66 -30.21
C ARG A 23 -54.05 -51.45 -30.77
N PHE A 24 -54.71 -50.63 -31.59
CA PHE A 24 -54.16 -49.40 -32.14
C PHE A 24 -53.85 -48.36 -31.07
N LEU A 25 -54.56 -48.34 -29.93
CA LEU A 25 -54.24 -47.42 -28.83
C LEU A 25 -53.07 -47.91 -27.96
N LEU A 26 -52.90 -49.23 -27.82
CA LEU A 26 -51.78 -49.84 -27.09
C LEU A 26 -50.46 -49.82 -27.89
N GLU A 27 -50.51 -49.96 -29.22
CA GLU A 27 -49.32 -49.94 -30.09
C GLU A 27 -48.59 -48.59 -30.12
N PHE A 28 -49.28 -47.49 -29.79
CA PHE A 28 -48.73 -46.13 -29.81
C PHE A 28 -48.28 -45.62 -28.43
N GLY A 29 -48.18 -46.52 -27.43
CA GLY A 29 -47.47 -46.25 -26.17
C GLY A 29 -48.10 -45.19 -25.27
N ILE A 30 -49.43 -45.10 -25.27
CA ILE A 30 -50.19 -44.10 -24.51
C ILE A 30 -50.32 -44.59 -23.04
N ASP A 31 -49.51 -44.02 -22.14
CA ASP A 31 -49.46 -44.36 -20.71
C ASP A 31 -50.69 -43.83 -19.92
N GLN A 32 -50.94 -44.40 -18.75
CA GLN A 32 -52.19 -44.38 -17.96
C GLN A 32 -52.74 -42.99 -17.59
N ARG A 33 -51.97 -41.89 -17.69
CA ARG A 33 -52.49 -40.53 -17.43
C ARG A 33 -53.33 -39.94 -18.56
N THR A 34 -53.23 -40.50 -19.76
CA THR A 34 -54.00 -40.08 -20.96
C THR A 34 -55.36 -40.78 -21.09
N ASP A 35 -55.67 -41.68 -20.17
CA ASP A 35 -56.79 -42.62 -20.25
C ASP A 35 -58.16 -41.94 -20.03
N GLU A 36 -58.25 -40.92 -19.18
CA GLU A 36 -59.52 -40.21 -18.89
C GLU A 36 -60.01 -39.38 -20.09
N TYR A 37 -59.11 -38.67 -20.77
CA TYR A 37 -59.44 -37.80 -21.91
C TYR A 37 -59.82 -38.61 -23.16
N LEU A 38 -59.13 -39.73 -23.39
CA LEU A 38 -59.43 -40.64 -24.51
C LEU A 38 -60.71 -41.45 -24.26
N ARG A 39 -60.99 -41.85 -23.01
CA ARG A 39 -62.28 -42.48 -22.64
C ARG A 39 -63.46 -41.51 -22.84
N GLN A 40 -63.28 -40.22 -22.56
CA GLN A 40 -64.30 -39.21 -22.82
C GLN A 40 -64.52 -38.99 -24.32
N LEU A 41 -63.46 -38.91 -25.13
CA LEU A 41 -63.55 -38.80 -26.59
C LEU A 41 -64.19 -40.04 -27.24
N ALA A 42 -63.87 -41.25 -26.77
CA ALA A 42 -64.47 -42.49 -27.26
C ALA A 42 -65.96 -42.61 -26.89
N ARG A 43 -66.37 -42.18 -25.68
CA ARG A 43 -67.79 -42.11 -25.28
C ARG A 43 -68.59 -41.12 -26.12
N LEU A 44 -67.99 -39.99 -26.51
CA LEU A 44 -68.59 -39.00 -27.40
C LEU A 44 -68.70 -39.52 -28.84
N ALA A 45 -67.72 -40.27 -29.34
CA ALA A 45 -67.75 -40.88 -30.66
C ALA A 45 -68.85 -41.98 -30.78
N GLY A 46 -69.08 -42.75 -29.71
CA GLY A 46 -70.12 -43.79 -29.68
C GLY A 46 -71.57 -43.27 -29.71
N HIS A 47 -71.81 -42.00 -29.39
CA HIS A 47 -73.14 -41.38 -29.45
C HIS A 47 -73.51 -40.80 -30.83
N ALA A 48 -72.58 -40.74 -31.78
CA ALA A 48 -72.79 -40.10 -33.06
C ALA A 48 -72.72 -41.13 -34.20
N ALA A 49 -73.85 -41.76 -34.51
CA ALA A 49 -74.00 -42.73 -35.60
C ALA A 49 -73.91 -42.12 -37.02
N ASN A 50 -73.28 -40.96 -37.19
CA ASN A 50 -73.08 -40.33 -38.50
C ASN A 50 -71.87 -39.38 -38.53
N ILE A 51 -70.78 -39.73 -37.85
CA ILE A 51 -69.52 -38.97 -37.98
C ILE A 51 -68.90 -39.32 -39.35
N ASP A 52 -68.72 -38.29 -40.19
CA ASP A 52 -67.98 -38.37 -41.44
C ASP A 52 -66.60 -39.00 -41.18
N LYS A 53 -66.27 -40.08 -41.90
CA LYS A 53 -64.96 -40.76 -41.81
C LYS A 53 -63.79 -39.78 -42.00
N ASN A 54 -63.99 -38.69 -42.73
CA ASN A 54 -63.01 -37.62 -42.88
C ASN A 54 -62.74 -36.87 -41.57
N TYR A 55 -63.78 -36.62 -40.75
CA TYR A 55 -63.65 -35.95 -39.46
C TYR A 55 -62.91 -36.83 -38.44
N LEU A 56 -63.17 -38.14 -38.41
CA LEU A 56 -62.42 -39.08 -37.58
C LEU A 56 -60.93 -39.13 -37.96
N ARG A 57 -60.61 -39.14 -39.26
CA ARG A 57 -59.21 -39.08 -39.73
C ARG A 57 -58.50 -37.80 -39.29
N GLN A 58 -59.17 -36.65 -39.38
CA GLN A 58 -58.61 -35.37 -38.93
C GLN A 58 -58.36 -35.36 -37.42
N LEU A 59 -59.31 -35.86 -36.61
CA LEU A 59 -59.14 -36.00 -35.17
C LEU A 59 -57.97 -36.92 -34.80
N THR A 60 -57.82 -38.05 -35.48
CA THR A 60 -56.68 -38.96 -35.27
C THR A 60 -55.36 -38.27 -35.62
N GLN A 61 -55.29 -37.54 -36.73
CA GLN A 61 -54.09 -36.79 -37.11
C GLN A 61 -53.70 -35.74 -36.06
N VAL A 62 -54.68 -34.99 -35.54
CA VAL A 62 -54.45 -34.02 -34.46
C VAL A 62 -53.98 -34.72 -33.19
N ALA A 63 -54.62 -35.84 -32.80
CA ALA A 63 -54.22 -36.60 -31.61
C ALA A 63 -52.80 -37.16 -31.73
N THR A 64 -52.42 -37.72 -32.88
CA THR A 64 -51.06 -38.21 -33.13
C THR A 64 -50.05 -37.06 -33.12
N SER A 65 -50.39 -35.92 -33.72
CA SER A 65 -49.52 -34.73 -33.69
C SER A 65 -49.28 -34.25 -32.26
N VAL A 66 -50.32 -34.17 -31.44
CA VAL A 66 -50.22 -33.76 -30.02
C VAL A 66 -49.40 -34.78 -29.21
N ALA A 67 -49.61 -36.09 -29.42
CA ALA A 67 -48.83 -37.12 -28.75
C ALA A 67 -47.33 -37.03 -29.09
N ASN A 68 -47.00 -36.81 -30.36
CA ASN A 68 -45.62 -36.62 -30.80
C ASN A 68 -45.00 -35.36 -30.19
N THR A 69 -45.73 -34.25 -30.15
CA THR A 69 -45.27 -33.00 -29.50
C THR A 69 -45.06 -33.20 -28.00
N ASN A 70 -45.98 -33.87 -27.30
CA ASN A 70 -45.83 -34.15 -25.86
C ASN A 70 -44.60 -35.03 -25.59
N LYS A 71 -44.35 -36.06 -26.42
CA LYS A 71 -43.14 -36.87 -26.31
C LYS A 71 -41.86 -36.04 -26.51
N GLN A 72 -41.86 -35.13 -27.48
CA GLN A 72 -40.74 -34.20 -27.69
C GLN A 72 -40.55 -33.24 -26.51
N LEU A 73 -41.62 -32.73 -25.92
CA LEU A 73 -41.57 -31.86 -24.75
C LEU A 73 -41.03 -32.59 -23.52
N SER A 74 -41.47 -33.83 -23.26
CA SER A 74 -40.94 -34.64 -22.16
C SER A 74 -39.43 -34.88 -22.29
N MET A 75 -38.95 -35.24 -23.48
CA MET A 75 -37.50 -35.41 -23.70
C MET A 75 -36.73 -34.10 -23.48
N ARG A 76 -37.29 -32.95 -23.88
CA ARG A 76 -36.66 -31.64 -23.62
C ARG A 76 -36.68 -31.28 -22.13
N LEU A 77 -37.74 -31.62 -21.41
CA LEU A 77 -37.82 -31.39 -19.97
C LEU A 77 -36.73 -32.17 -19.23
N GLU A 78 -36.57 -33.46 -19.55
CA GLU A 78 -35.49 -34.30 -18.99
C GLU A 78 -34.10 -33.72 -19.28
N GLN A 79 -33.88 -33.20 -20.50
CA GLN A 79 -32.62 -32.53 -20.84
C GLN A 79 -32.37 -31.26 -20.02
N ILE A 80 -33.41 -30.45 -19.79
CA ILE A 80 -33.30 -29.23 -18.98
C ILE A 80 -33.01 -29.58 -17.52
N GLU A 81 -33.67 -30.60 -16.97
CA GLU A 81 -33.43 -31.08 -15.60
C GLU A 81 -31.99 -31.59 -15.44
N ALA A 82 -31.48 -32.34 -16.41
CA ALA A 82 -30.08 -32.80 -16.41
C ALA A 82 -29.08 -31.63 -16.47
N GLN A 83 -29.36 -30.61 -17.30
CA GLN A 83 -28.53 -29.39 -17.36
C GLN A 83 -28.56 -28.61 -16.04
N GLN A 84 -29.72 -28.50 -15.41
CA GLN A 84 -29.87 -27.83 -14.12
C GLN A 84 -29.08 -28.55 -13.02
N GLN A 85 -29.11 -29.88 -13.00
CA GLN A 85 -28.33 -30.67 -12.05
C GLN A 85 -26.82 -30.48 -12.27
N LEU A 86 -26.37 -30.49 -13.53
CA LEU A 86 -24.98 -30.26 -13.87
C LEU A 86 -24.50 -28.87 -13.39
N PHE A 87 -25.27 -27.82 -13.68
CA PHE A 87 -24.94 -26.46 -13.26
C PHE A 87 -24.93 -26.31 -11.74
N THR A 88 -25.88 -26.94 -11.05
CA THR A 88 -25.92 -26.96 -9.58
C THR A 88 -24.68 -27.62 -9.00
N GLY A 89 -24.24 -28.75 -9.56
CA GLY A 89 -23.01 -29.42 -9.16
C GLY A 89 -21.77 -28.55 -9.37
N GLN A 90 -21.67 -27.87 -10.51
CA GLN A 90 -20.58 -26.93 -10.80
C GLN A 90 -20.54 -25.77 -9.81
N LEU A 91 -21.70 -25.18 -9.49
CA LEU A 91 -21.78 -24.11 -8.49
C LEU A 91 -21.36 -24.58 -7.09
N GLN A 92 -21.74 -25.80 -6.70
CA GLN A 92 -21.31 -26.36 -5.41
C GLN A 92 -19.79 -26.55 -5.35
N GLN A 93 -19.20 -27.11 -6.41
CA GLN A 93 -17.74 -27.29 -6.50
C GLN A 93 -17.01 -25.94 -6.47
N PHE A 94 -17.51 -24.95 -7.21
CA PHE A 94 -16.94 -23.61 -7.20
C PHE A 94 -17.00 -22.97 -5.80
N ASN A 95 -18.15 -23.06 -5.12
CA ASN A 95 -18.31 -22.52 -3.77
C ASN A 95 -17.40 -23.23 -2.74
N GLN A 96 -17.21 -24.54 -2.88
CA GLN A 96 -16.27 -25.30 -2.03
C GLN A 96 -14.83 -24.84 -2.25
N ALA A 97 -14.39 -24.75 -3.52
CA ALA A 97 -13.04 -24.28 -3.85
C ALA A 97 -12.79 -22.84 -3.35
N MET A 98 -13.77 -21.95 -3.49
CA MET A 98 -13.69 -20.59 -2.96
C MET A 98 -13.57 -20.56 -1.43
N THR A 99 -14.30 -21.42 -0.73
CA THR A 99 -14.24 -21.52 0.74
C THR A 99 -12.89 -22.04 1.21
N GLU A 100 -12.33 -23.04 0.52
CA GLU A 100 -11.00 -23.58 0.81
C GLU A 100 -9.92 -22.52 0.57
N GLN A 101 -9.98 -21.80 -0.55
CA GLN A 101 -9.07 -20.70 -0.84
C GLN A 101 -9.15 -19.58 0.22
N GLN A 102 -10.35 -19.25 0.70
CA GLN A 102 -10.52 -18.28 1.78
C GLN A 102 -9.90 -18.77 3.10
N ARG A 103 -10.02 -20.06 3.40
CA ARG A 103 -9.44 -20.68 4.60
C ARG A 103 -7.91 -20.65 4.55
N ASP A 104 -7.32 -21.01 3.42
CA ASP A 104 -5.86 -20.99 3.22
C ASP A 104 -5.30 -19.57 3.31
N ALA A 105 -6.02 -18.59 2.74
CA ALA A 105 -5.67 -17.17 2.87
C ALA A 105 -5.70 -16.71 4.33
N ALA A 106 -6.73 -17.09 5.10
CA ALA A 106 -6.83 -16.75 6.52
C ALA A 106 -5.68 -17.35 7.35
N GLN A 107 -5.31 -18.61 7.10
CA GLN A 107 -4.18 -19.26 7.77
C GLN A 107 -2.85 -18.58 7.43
N THR A 108 -2.69 -18.14 6.18
CA THR A 108 -1.49 -17.41 5.74
C THR A 108 -1.39 -16.07 6.46
N ILE A 109 -2.50 -15.32 6.57
CA ILE A 109 -2.55 -14.05 7.30
C ILE A 109 -2.19 -14.24 8.77
N GLU A 110 -2.72 -15.27 9.42
CA GLU A 110 -2.41 -15.58 10.82
C GLU A 110 -0.91 -15.91 11.01
N THR A 111 -0.34 -16.70 10.10
CA THR A 111 1.09 -17.04 10.11
C THR A 111 1.96 -15.79 9.94
N LEU A 112 1.59 -14.89 9.03
CA LEU A 112 2.31 -13.63 8.81
C LEU A 112 2.23 -12.72 10.04
N ALA A 113 1.07 -12.63 10.70
CA ALA A 113 0.91 -11.86 11.93
C ALA A 113 1.79 -12.40 13.07
N GLN A 114 1.91 -13.73 13.20
CA GLN A 114 2.80 -14.35 14.18
C GLN A 114 4.28 -14.08 13.86
N MET A 115 4.67 -14.13 12.59
CA MET A 115 6.03 -13.79 12.17
C MET A 115 6.38 -12.33 12.46
N GLU A 116 5.44 -11.40 12.21
CA GLU A 116 5.62 -9.98 12.52
C GLU A 116 5.83 -9.75 14.02
N LEU A 117 5.03 -10.41 14.86
CA LEU A 117 5.14 -10.30 16.32
C LEU A 117 6.51 -10.82 16.81
N SER A 118 6.95 -11.98 16.31
CA SER A 118 8.28 -12.53 16.63
C SER A 118 9.43 -11.65 16.12
N LEU A 119 9.27 -11.00 14.97
CA LEU A 119 10.28 -10.09 14.44
C LEU A 119 10.40 -8.83 15.30
N ASN A 120 9.27 -8.28 15.76
CA ASN A 120 9.25 -7.11 16.64
C ASN A 120 9.91 -7.42 17.99
N GLU A 121 9.59 -8.55 18.62
CA GLU A 121 10.27 -8.99 19.86
C GLU A 121 11.79 -9.07 19.67
N ARG A 122 12.25 -9.68 18.56
CA ARG A 122 13.69 -9.77 18.25
C ARG A 122 14.35 -8.41 18.00
N LEU A 123 13.61 -7.45 17.44
CA LEU A 123 14.12 -6.09 17.22
C LEU A 123 14.26 -5.35 18.55
N ASP A 124 13.29 -5.49 19.45
CA ASP A 124 13.32 -4.89 20.79
C ASP A 124 14.49 -5.46 21.61
N ASP A 125 14.66 -6.79 21.63
CA ASP A 125 15.80 -7.46 22.27
C ASP A 125 17.15 -6.95 21.73
N SER A 126 17.24 -6.78 20.40
CA SER A 126 18.46 -6.28 19.76
C SER A 126 18.73 -4.81 20.10
N ALA A 127 17.69 -3.99 20.22
CA ALA A 127 17.82 -2.59 20.60
C ALA A 127 18.28 -2.45 22.05
N GLU A 128 17.74 -3.26 22.96
CA GLU A 128 18.18 -3.32 24.35
C GLU A 128 19.65 -3.73 24.47
N GLN A 129 20.07 -4.77 23.73
CA GLN A 129 21.46 -5.20 23.72
C GLN A 129 22.41 -4.12 23.20
N PHE A 130 22.01 -3.41 22.15
CA PHE A 130 22.82 -2.33 21.59
C PHE A 130 22.93 -1.14 22.56
N ASN A 131 21.83 -0.77 23.22
CA ASN A 131 21.83 0.28 24.24
C ASN A 131 22.72 -0.10 25.43
N ALA A 132 22.62 -1.34 25.92
CA ALA A 132 23.48 -1.84 26.98
C ALA A 132 24.98 -1.81 26.58
N GLN A 133 25.29 -2.09 25.32
CA GLN A 133 26.66 -2.01 24.80
C GLN A 133 27.16 -0.56 24.73
N ILE A 134 26.31 0.39 24.34
CA ILE A 134 26.65 1.82 24.35
C ILE A 134 26.93 2.27 25.78
N GLU A 135 26.07 1.92 26.74
CA GLU A 135 26.24 2.29 28.15
C GLU A 135 27.57 1.73 28.72
N GLN A 136 27.90 0.47 28.40
CA GLN A 136 29.19 -0.12 28.77
C GLN A 136 30.38 0.64 28.16
N GLN A 137 30.30 1.04 26.89
CA GLN A 137 31.36 1.82 26.24
C GLN A 137 31.50 3.22 26.85
N GLN A 138 30.38 3.87 27.18
CA GLN A 138 30.39 5.18 27.84
C GLN A 138 31.02 5.09 29.23
N GLN A 139 30.70 4.06 30.01
CA GLN A 139 31.28 3.85 31.32
C GLN A 139 32.80 3.61 31.23
N LEU A 140 33.24 2.78 30.28
CA LEU A 140 34.68 2.56 30.05
C LEU A 140 35.41 3.84 29.66
N LEU A 141 34.81 4.67 28.79
CA LEU A 141 35.40 5.94 28.39
C LEU A 141 35.47 6.93 29.56
N ALA A 142 34.44 6.97 30.40
CA ALA A 142 34.42 7.81 31.60
C ALA A 142 35.54 7.41 32.59
N GLU A 143 35.75 6.10 32.80
CA GLU A 143 36.85 5.58 33.63
C GLU A 143 38.22 5.97 33.06
N GLN A 144 38.41 5.84 31.75
CA GLN A 144 39.66 6.25 31.08
C GLN A 144 39.93 7.75 31.22
N LEU A 145 38.90 8.60 31.04
CA LEU A 145 39.01 10.04 31.22
C LEU A 145 39.38 10.41 32.66
N GLN A 146 38.75 9.76 33.64
CA GLN A 146 39.06 9.97 35.05
C GLN A 146 40.52 9.59 35.37
N GLN A 147 41.01 8.48 34.82
CA GLN A 147 42.40 8.05 35.00
C GLN A 147 43.39 9.04 34.36
N HIS A 148 43.05 9.55 33.17
CA HIS A 148 43.87 10.55 32.49
C HIS A 148 43.94 11.87 33.29
N ASP A 149 42.82 12.32 33.86
CA ASP A 149 42.75 13.54 34.67
C ASP A 149 43.55 13.42 35.98
N GLN A 150 43.46 12.27 36.65
CA GLN A 150 44.30 11.96 37.81
C GLN A 150 45.80 11.99 37.46
N THR A 151 46.16 11.45 36.30
CA THR A 151 47.54 11.43 35.82
C THR A 151 48.05 12.84 35.52
N MET A 152 47.25 13.67 34.85
CA MET A 152 47.58 15.08 34.59
C MET A 152 47.70 15.87 35.89
N THR A 153 46.76 15.70 36.82
CA THR A 153 46.80 16.37 38.12
C THR A 153 48.07 16.01 38.89
N ALA A 154 48.46 14.73 38.90
CA ALA A 154 49.71 14.29 39.50
C ALA A 154 50.94 14.92 38.83
N ALA A 155 50.94 15.09 37.51
CA ALA A 155 52.01 15.75 36.77
C ALA A 155 52.09 17.25 37.08
N ILE A 156 50.95 17.95 37.14
CA ILE A 156 50.87 19.37 37.54
C ILE A 156 51.44 19.55 38.95
N ASN A 157 51.05 18.71 39.90
CA ASN A 157 51.56 18.77 41.27
C ASN A 157 53.07 18.55 41.35
N LYS A 158 53.63 17.65 40.53
CA LYS A 158 55.10 17.48 40.42
C LYS A 158 55.79 18.70 39.83
N LEU A 159 55.21 19.34 38.81
CA LEU A 159 55.75 20.57 38.23
C LEU A 159 55.74 21.71 39.25
N ALA A 160 54.65 21.87 40.01
CA ALA A 160 54.56 22.87 41.08
C ALA A 160 55.62 22.64 42.18
N GLN A 161 55.88 21.39 42.57
CA GLN A 161 56.97 21.06 43.50
C GLN A 161 58.35 21.42 42.93
N MET A 162 58.57 21.16 41.65
CA MET A 162 59.83 21.49 40.99
C MET A 162 60.02 23.01 40.85
N GLU A 163 58.95 23.76 40.61
CA GLU A 163 58.94 25.22 40.58
C GLU A 163 59.26 25.82 41.96
N MET A 164 58.69 25.28 43.04
CA MET A 164 59.05 25.71 44.40
C MET A 164 60.54 25.50 44.69
N LEU A 165 61.07 24.32 44.34
CA LEU A 165 62.50 24.01 44.51
C LEU A 165 63.40 24.92 43.66
N LEU A 166 62.95 25.30 42.45
CA LEU A 166 63.68 26.22 41.58
C LEU A 166 63.71 27.64 42.16
N ASN A 167 62.57 28.13 42.66
CA ASN A 167 62.45 29.44 43.30
C ASN A 167 63.27 29.53 44.60
N GLU A 168 63.34 28.46 45.38
CA GLU A 168 64.20 28.36 46.56
C GLU A 168 65.70 28.42 46.18
N ARG A 169 66.11 27.78 45.08
CA ARG A 169 67.49 27.88 44.56
C ARG A 169 67.81 29.27 44.02
N LEU A 170 66.87 29.93 43.35
CA LEU A 170 67.04 31.29 42.81
C LEU A 170 67.15 32.35 43.92
N ASN A 171 66.40 32.22 45.02
CA ASN A 171 66.49 33.14 46.16
C ASN A 171 67.83 33.03 46.93
N ASN A 172 68.47 31.86 46.90
CA ASN A 172 69.74 31.63 47.57
C ASN A 172 70.98 32.00 46.72
N ASN A 173 70.81 32.36 45.44
CA ASN A 173 71.86 32.87 44.55
C ASN A 173 71.25 33.87 43.53
N PRO A 174 71.30 35.19 43.79
CA PRO A 174 70.72 36.18 42.88
C PRO A 174 71.54 36.26 41.58
N ILE A 175 70.89 35.99 40.45
CA ILE A 175 71.45 36.29 39.12
C ILE A 175 70.82 37.61 38.65
N GLU A 176 71.65 38.65 38.46
CA GLU A 176 71.24 39.91 37.85
C GLU A 176 70.72 39.66 36.42
N THR A 177 69.47 40.08 36.15
CA THR A 177 68.82 39.93 34.85
C THR A 177 69.04 41.18 33.97
N PRO A 178 69.49 41.04 32.71
CA PRO A 178 69.37 42.09 31.70
C PRO A 178 67.97 42.13 31.06
N ARG A 179 67.62 43.32 30.56
CA ARG A 179 66.29 43.79 30.10
C ARG A 179 65.56 42.91 29.08
N GLN A 180 64.22 42.93 29.20
CA GLN A 180 63.19 42.44 28.28
C GLN A 180 63.36 42.94 26.83
N PRO A 181 62.71 42.24 25.89
CA PRO A 181 61.82 42.92 24.94
C PRO A 181 60.38 42.38 24.98
N THR A 182 59.45 43.32 24.93
CA THR A 182 58.00 43.16 24.80
C THR A 182 57.60 42.54 23.46
N LEU A 183 56.81 41.45 23.49
CA LEU A 183 56.02 40.98 22.36
C LEU A 183 54.61 41.55 22.45
N LYS A 184 54.18 42.19 21.36
CA LYS A 184 52.85 42.77 21.19
C LYS A 184 51.81 41.65 21.13
N THR A 185 50.74 41.81 21.89
CA THR A 185 49.50 41.05 21.76
C THR A 185 48.79 41.46 20.47
N GLU A 186 48.62 40.51 19.55
CA GLU A 186 47.64 40.64 18.47
C GLU A 186 46.27 40.16 18.96
N ASN A 187 45.26 40.89 18.50
CA ASN A 187 43.87 40.88 18.92
C ASN A 187 43.08 39.91 18.02
N PRO A 188 42.51 38.79 18.51
CA PRO A 188 41.59 37.98 17.73
C PRO A 188 40.18 38.48 17.99
N ASN A 189 39.75 39.50 17.24
CA ASN A 189 38.35 39.89 17.22
C ASN A 189 37.91 40.15 15.77
N GLN A 190 37.78 39.04 15.02
CA GLN A 190 36.81 38.96 13.94
C GLN A 190 35.67 38.07 14.44
N SER A 191 34.63 38.74 14.91
CA SER A 191 33.31 38.19 15.17
C SER A 191 32.77 37.56 13.89
N VAL A 192 32.80 36.23 13.84
CA VAL A 192 32.08 35.43 12.85
C VAL A 192 30.59 35.53 13.17
N SER A 193 29.88 36.45 12.51
CA SER A 193 28.42 36.43 12.45
C SER A 193 28.00 35.34 11.46
N GLY A 194 27.82 34.14 11.99
CA GLY A 194 27.37 32.95 11.26
C GLY A 194 25.88 33.03 10.90
N GLU A 195 25.53 33.85 9.92
CA GLU A 195 24.33 33.58 9.12
C GLU A 195 24.77 32.64 7.99
N SER A 196 24.42 31.36 8.13
CA SER A 196 24.63 30.35 7.08
C SER A 196 23.99 30.85 5.76
N GLU A 197 24.83 31.08 4.74
CA GLU A 197 24.40 31.52 3.41
C GLU A 197 23.41 30.51 2.84
N LEU A 198 22.24 30.98 2.41
CA LEU A 198 21.21 30.12 1.83
C LEU A 198 21.66 29.56 0.47
N ILE A 199 21.55 28.24 0.30
CA ILE A 199 21.75 27.57 -0.98
C ILE A 199 20.68 28.06 -1.95
N ASN A 200 21.13 28.73 -3.03
CA ASN A 200 20.30 29.39 -4.04
C ASN A 200 19.19 30.27 -3.44
N GLY A 201 19.46 30.93 -2.31
CA GLY A 201 18.54 31.85 -1.65
C GLY A 201 17.28 31.18 -1.05
N ARG A 202 17.26 29.85 -0.91
CA ARG A 202 16.07 29.11 -0.45
C ARG A 202 16.36 28.06 0.63
N TYR A 203 17.40 27.26 0.47
CA TYR A 203 17.65 26.17 1.40
C TYR A 203 18.72 26.54 2.42
N ARG A 204 18.41 26.44 3.70
CA ARG A 204 19.38 26.52 4.78
C ARG A 204 19.89 25.10 5.06
N ASP A 205 21.21 24.92 4.97
CA ASP A 205 21.86 23.69 5.37
C ASP A 205 21.86 23.56 6.90
N LEU A 206 21.41 22.42 7.41
CA LEU A 206 21.41 22.12 8.85
C LEU A 206 22.63 21.29 9.28
N GLY A 207 23.48 20.87 8.34
CA GLY A 207 24.75 20.18 8.62
C GLY A 207 24.62 18.71 9.00
N ASP A 208 23.39 18.19 9.11
CA ASP A 208 23.06 16.84 9.59
C ASP A 208 22.54 15.92 8.46
N GLY A 209 22.69 16.33 7.20
CA GLY A 209 22.13 15.63 6.05
C GLY A 209 20.70 16.08 5.69
N THR A 210 20.20 17.14 6.33
CA THR A 210 18.93 17.77 6.01
C THR A 210 19.08 19.23 5.58
N VAL A 211 18.05 19.77 4.92
CA VAL A 211 17.93 21.19 4.58
C VAL A 211 16.58 21.72 5.01
N LEU A 212 16.56 22.94 5.54
CA LEU A 212 15.34 23.70 5.78
C LEU A 212 15.02 24.55 4.54
N ASP A 213 13.84 24.34 3.95
CA ASP A 213 13.28 25.23 2.94
C ASP A 213 12.61 26.43 3.61
N VAL A 214 13.27 27.59 3.58
CA VAL A 214 12.79 28.81 4.26
C VAL A 214 11.53 29.42 3.61
N LYS A 215 11.12 28.94 2.42
CA LYS A 215 9.89 29.40 1.75
C LYS A 215 8.67 28.61 2.20
N THR A 216 8.84 27.33 2.51
CA THR A 216 7.74 26.42 2.89
C THR A 216 7.75 26.05 4.37
N ASN A 217 8.82 26.37 5.10
CA ASN A 217 9.08 25.90 6.47
C ASN A 217 9.02 24.36 6.58
N LEU A 218 9.50 23.69 5.55
CA LEU A 218 9.63 22.24 5.50
C LEU A 218 11.10 21.85 5.60
N GLN A 219 11.38 20.83 6.40
CA GLN A 219 12.70 20.23 6.47
C GLN A 219 12.72 18.98 5.60
N TRP A 220 13.71 18.91 4.73
CA TRP A 220 13.86 17.85 3.74
C TRP A 220 15.11 17.04 4.01
N MET A 221 15.03 15.73 3.82
CA MET A 221 16.23 14.91 3.68
C MET A 221 16.96 15.32 2.39
N ARG A 222 18.29 15.48 2.45
CA ARG A 222 19.10 15.82 1.27
C ARG A 222 19.34 14.64 0.35
N CYS A 223 19.34 13.43 0.91
CA CYS A 223 19.43 12.19 0.13
C CYS A 223 18.07 11.62 -0.20
N ALA A 224 17.98 11.00 -1.38
CA ALA A 224 16.84 10.15 -1.67
C ALA A 224 16.88 8.91 -0.76
N LEU A 225 15.72 8.34 -0.46
CA LEU A 225 15.64 7.16 0.38
C LEU A 225 16.42 6.00 -0.28
N GLY A 226 17.22 5.28 0.50
CA GLY A 226 18.17 4.26 0.02
C GLY A 226 19.62 4.75 -0.10
N GLN A 227 19.83 6.07 -0.26
CA GLN A 227 21.16 6.67 -0.19
C GLN A 227 21.53 7.06 1.25
N THR A 228 22.83 7.25 1.49
CA THR A 228 23.38 7.67 2.79
C THR A 228 24.11 9.00 2.67
N TRP A 229 23.96 9.87 3.67
CA TRP A 229 24.73 11.11 3.77
C TRP A 229 26.12 10.84 4.35
N ASP A 230 27.19 11.25 3.65
CA ASP A 230 28.58 11.06 4.12
C ASP A 230 29.18 12.28 4.84
N GLY A 231 28.35 13.31 5.09
CA GLY A 231 28.78 14.61 5.61
C GLY A 231 28.93 15.69 4.52
N LYS A 232 28.95 15.31 3.24
CA LYS A 232 29.14 16.23 2.11
C LYS A 232 28.20 15.97 0.93
N THR A 233 27.95 14.71 0.61
CA THR A 233 27.12 14.28 -0.52
C THR A 233 26.32 13.03 -0.17
N CYS A 234 25.38 12.67 -1.06
CA CYS A 234 24.66 11.42 -0.98
C CYS A 234 25.43 10.32 -1.70
N ILE A 235 25.76 9.25 -0.99
CA ILE A 235 26.47 8.09 -1.51
C ILE A 235 25.55 6.87 -1.58
N GLY A 236 25.91 5.90 -2.42
CA GLY A 236 25.09 4.73 -2.70
C GLY A 236 24.00 4.97 -3.74
N GLU A 237 23.21 3.93 -4.00
CA GLU A 237 22.09 3.97 -4.95
C GLU A 237 20.81 4.35 -4.23
N ALA A 238 19.98 5.18 -4.88
CA ALA A 238 18.64 5.45 -4.38
C ALA A 238 17.76 4.22 -4.56
N GLY A 239 16.91 3.94 -3.58
CA GLY A 239 15.96 2.83 -3.64
C GLY A 239 14.72 3.20 -4.44
N GLU A 240 14.23 2.24 -5.22
CA GLU A 240 12.93 2.34 -5.88
C GLU A 240 11.88 1.56 -5.09
N PHE A 241 10.69 2.14 -4.96
CA PHE A 241 9.60 1.59 -4.16
C PHE A 241 8.30 1.67 -4.94
N ASP A 242 7.46 0.64 -4.84
CA ASP A 242 6.03 0.85 -5.10
C ASP A 242 5.43 1.79 -4.05
N TRP A 243 4.23 2.30 -4.33
CA TRP A 243 3.65 3.37 -3.52
C TRP A 243 3.31 2.96 -2.09
N ASP A 244 2.94 1.69 -1.87
CA ASP A 244 2.63 1.18 -0.53
C ASP A 244 3.90 0.98 0.30
N ASN A 245 4.92 0.37 -0.29
CA ASN A 245 6.24 0.23 0.33
C ASN A 245 6.91 1.58 0.58
N ALA A 246 6.70 2.59 -0.27
CA ALA A 246 7.18 3.94 -0.05
C ALA A 246 6.60 4.57 1.24
N LYS A 247 5.30 4.38 1.51
CA LYS A 247 4.64 4.86 2.74
C LYS A 247 5.20 4.15 3.98
N ILE A 248 5.35 2.83 3.90
CA ILE A 248 5.91 2.03 5.00
C ILE A 248 7.36 2.45 5.29
N ALA A 249 8.17 2.61 4.25
CA ALA A 249 9.56 3.02 4.38
C ALA A 249 9.70 4.43 4.97
N ALA A 250 8.80 5.35 4.61
CA ALA A 250 8.73 6.68 5.23
C ALA A 250 8.48 6.61 6.74
N GLN A 251 7.47 5.85 7.17
CA GLN A 251 7.10 5.70 8.59
C GLN A 251 8.22 5.06 9.44
N LYS A 252 8.99 4.15 8.84
CA LYS A 252 10.13 3.49 9.48
C LYS A 252 11.40 4.34 9.49
N CYS A 253 11.46 5.42 8.72
CA CYS A 253 12.67 6.21 8.60
C CYS A 253 13.01 6.91 9.92
N ARG A 254 14.27 6.77 10.34
CA ARG A 254 14.88 7.51 11.44
C ARG A 254 16.12 8.20 10.89
N HIS A 255 16.11 9.52 10.88
CA HIS A 255 17.20 10.31 10.29
C HIS A 255 17.36 11.64 11.02
N ALA A 256 18.61 12.09 11.18
CA ALA A 256 18.96 13.33 11.88
C ALA A 256 18.32 13.48 13.28
N GLY A 257 18.16 12.37 14.02
CA GLY A 257 17.54 12.37 15.35
C GLY A 257 16.01 12.39 15.35
N PHE A 258 15.37 12.26 14.20
CA PHE A 258 13.94 12.43 14.04
C PHE A 258 13.24 11.21 13.44
N SER A 259 11.96 11.04 13.80
CA SER A 259 11.12 9.87 13.47
C SER A 259 9.80 10.18 12.78
N ASP A 260 9.45 11.46 12.64
CA ASP A 260 8.22 11.96 12.02
C ASP A 260 8.39 12.30 10.54
N TRP A 261 9.33 11.62 9.88
CA TRP A 261 9.52 11.71 8.44
C TRP A 261 8.33 11.11 7.70
N ARG A 262 7.89 11.80 6.64
CA ARG A 262 6.74 11.37 5.82
C ARG A 262 7.01 11.56 4.33
N LEU A 263 6.17 10.94 3.51
CA LEU A 263 6.07 11.31 2.11
C LEU A 263 5.56 12.76 2.00
N PRO A 264 6.08 13.55 1.05
CA PRO A 264 5.57 14.88 0.76
C PRO A 264 4.23 14.80 0.05
N SER A 265 3.36 15.79 0.25
CA SER A 265 2.22 15.97 -0.65
C SER A 265 2.71 16.33 -2.06
N ILE A 266 1.85 16.17 -3.08
CA ILE A 266 2.23 16.54 -4.44
C ILE A 266 2.57 18.03 -4.55
N ASP A 267 1.86 18.89 -3.83
CA ASP A 267 2.13 20.33 -3.82
C ASP A 267 3.47 20.65 -3.19
N GLU A 268 3.82 19.99 -2.07
CA GLU A 268 5.13 20.13 -1.43
C GLU A 268 6.26 19.65 -2.35
N LEU A 269 6.11 18.48 -2.98
CA LEU A 269 7.13 17.88 -3.83
C LEU A 269 7.40 18.71 -5.09
N LYS A 270 6.35 19.27 -5.72
CA LYS A 270 6.50 20.19 -6.87
C LYS A 270 7.34 21.41 -6.52
N THR A 271 7.32 21.87 -5.27
CA THR A 271 8.13 23.03 -4.88
C THR A 271 9.63 22.78 -5.00
N LEU A 272 10.08 21.52 -5.05
CA LEU A 272 11.49 21.18 -5.24
C LEU A 272 11.97 21.31 -6.69
N ILE A 273 11.04 21.41 -7.66
CA ILE A 273 11.39 21.49 -9.08
C ILE A 273 12.14 22.80 -9.33
N TYR A 274 13.36 22.67 -9.85
CA TYR A 274 14.26 23.76 -10.18
C TYR A 274 14.61 23.73 -11.68
N CYS A 275 14.09 24.69 -12.43
CA CYS A 275 14.37 24.83 -13.86
C CYS A 275 15.53 25.80 -14.07
N SER A 276 16.70 25.30 -14.44
CA SER A 276 17.90 26.15 -14.64
C SER A 276 17.78 27.11 -15.84
N SER A 277 16.80 26.91 -16.72
CA SER A 277 16.44 27.83 -17.80
C SER A 277 15.58 29.01 -17.32
N SER A 278 15.12 28.98 -16.06
CA SER A 278 14.15 29.91 -15.46
C SER A 278 12.77 29.92 -16.14
N LYS A 279 12.46 28.91 -16.96
CA LYS A 279 11.19 28.80 -17.68
C LYS A 279 10.49 27.46 -17.41
N PRO A 280 9.16 27.46 -17.15
CA PRO A 280 8.29 28.63 -17.05
C PRO A 280 8.56 29.50 -15.81
N LYS A 281 9.21 28.92 -14.78
CA LYS A 281 9.70 29.61 -13.58
C LYS A 281 10.98 28.93 -13.09
N LEU A 282 11.81 29.65 -12.32
CA LEU A 282 13.01 29.09 -11.69
C LEU A 282 12.67 27.97 -10.69
N TRP A 283 11.76 28.26 -9.74
CA TRP A 283 11.15 27.27 -8.87
C TRP A 283 9.77 26.94 -9.45
N ASN A 284 9.67 25.80 -10.13
CA ASN A 284 8.53 25.50 -10.99
C ASN A 284 7.51 24.61 -10.29
N ASP A 285 6.63 25.24 -9.53
CA ASP A 285 5.49 24.60 -8.85
C ASP A 285 4.25 24.42 -9.73
N THR A 286 4.35 24.75 -11.03
CA THR A 286 3.19 24.85 -11.93
C THR A 286 2.65 23.49 -12.40
N GLY A 287 3.44 22.44 -12.23
CA GLY A 287 3.15 21.10 -12.74
C GLY A 287 3.46 20.87 -14.22
N LYS A 288 3.88 21.93 -14.94
CA LYS A 288 4.31 21.86 -16.34
C LYS A 288 5.82 21.63 -16.41
N PRO A 289 6.34 20.97 -17.46
CA PRO A 289 7.77 20.73 -17.59
C PRO A 289 8.57 22.03 -17.69
N CYS A 290 9.84 21.98 -17.29
CA CYS A 290 10.83 23.00 -17.61
C CYS A 290 10.96 23.15 -19.13
N GLU A 291 11.16 24.39 -19.58
CA GLU A 291 11.23 24.74 -21.00
C GLU A 291 12.65 25.15 -21.39
N ASP A 292 12.94 25.14 -22.69
CA ASP A 292 14.24 25.47 -23.29
C ASP A 292 15.41 24.60 -22.77
N ASN A 293 16.61 25.17 -22.73
CA ASN A 293 17.84 24.50 -22.33
C ASN A 293 17.98 24.48 -20.80
N PHE A 294 17.35 23.50 -20.14
CA PHE A 294 17.52 23.24 -18.71
C PHE A 294 18.47 22.07 -18.42
N LYS A 295 18.99 22.00 -17.19
CA LYS A 295 19.84 20.91 -16.70
C LYS A 295 18.99 19.84 -16.01
N GLN A 296 19.44 18.59 -16.12
CA GLN A 296 18.84 17.43 -15.46
C GLN A 296 19.76 16.90 -14.34
N PRO A 297 19.19 16.34 -13.25
CA PRO A 297 17.81 16.48 -12.82
C PRO A 297 17.38 17.95 -12.58
N THR A 298 16.09 18.24 -12.77
CA THR A 298 15.44 19.55 -12.56
C THR A 298 15.18 19.81 -11.07
N ILE A 299 16.23 19.74 -10.27
CA ILE A 299 16.24 19.98 -8.82
C ILE A 299 17.54 20.69 -8.46
N ASP A 300 17.54 21.46 -7.39
CA ASP A 300 18.76 22.11 -6.91
C ASP A 300 19.75 21.07 -6.36
N GLN A 301 20.73 20.69 -7.16
CA GLN A 301 21.71 19.67 -6.78
C GLN A 301 22.68 20.11 -5.67
N ARG A 302 22.77 21.40 -5.34
CA ARG A 302 23.54 21.82 -4.16
C ARG A 302 22.79 21.43 -2.89
N ALA A 303 21.46 21.61 -2.85
CA ALA A 303 20.64 21.19 -1.72
C ALA A 303 20.41 19.67 -1.72
N PHE A 304 20.22 19.07 -2.90
CA PHE A 304 19.86 17.67 -3.09
C PHE A 304 20.86 16.93 -4.00
N PRO A 305 22.10 16.70 -3.53
CA PRO A 305 23.16 16.13 -4.36
C PRO A 305 22.86 14.67 -4.74
N ASN A 306 23.38 14.26 -5.90
CA ASN A 306 23.22 12.91 -6.45
C ASN A 306 21.77 12.41 -6.51
N THR A 307 20.82 13.32 -6.74
CA THR A 307 19.42 12.96 -6.99
C THR A 307 19.29 12.26 -8.34
N PRO A 308 18.69 11.06 -8.41
CA PRO A 308 18.35 10.42 -9.69
C PRO A 308 17.49 11.33 -10.58
N SER A 309 17.83 11.39 -11.87
CA SER A 309 16.99 12.01 -12.88
C SER A 309 15.86 11.04 -13.26
N SER A 310 14.80 11.03 -12.45
CA SER A 310 13.67 10.09 -12.60
C SER A 310 12.42 10.58 -11.87
N TRP A 311 11.43 9.69 -11.70
CA TRP A 311 10.17 9.94 -11.00
C TRP A 311 10.32 9.73 -9.50
N PHE A 312 9.63 10.56 -8.72
CA PHE A 312 9.58 10.52 -7.28
C PHE A 312 8.14 10.50 -6.80
N TRP A 313 7.78 9.52 -5.96
CA TRP A 313 6.45 9.45 -5.38
C TRP A 313 6.15 10.62 -4.46
N SER A 314 4.91 11.13 -4.55
CA SER A 314 4.29 11.89 -3.47
C SER A 314 3.42 10.96 -2.61
N GLY A 315 3.03 11.40 -1.42
CA GLY A 315 2.03 10.76 -0.58
C GLY A 315 0.58 11.07 -0.99
N SER A 316 0.35 11.75 -2.11
CA SER A 316 -0.99 12.15 -2.57
C SER A 316 -1.60 11.08 -3.49
N PRO A 317 -2.73 10.44 -3.10
CA PRO A 317 -3.46 9.54 -4.00
C PRO A 317 -4.09 10.30 -5.16
N ASN A 318 -4.31 9.62 -6.29
CA ASN A 318 -4.99 10.23 -7.43
C ASN A 318 -6.51 10.22 -7.21
N PRO A 319 -7.21 11.38 -7.29
CA PRO A 319 -8.64 11.44 -7.03
C PRO A 319 -9.50 10.79 -8.13
N TYR A 320 -8.95 10.58 -9.34
CA TYR A 320 -9.67 9.99 -10.48
C TYR A 320 -9.38 8.51 -10.67
N TYR A 321 -8.21 8.03 -10.23
CA TYR A 321 -7.77 6.65 -10.37
C TYR A 321 -7.46 6.06 -9.00
N SER A 322 -8.35 5.20 -8.50
CA SER A 322 -8.25 4.61 -7.16
C SER A 322 -6.99 3.78 -6.93
N ASN A 323 -6.36 3.29 -8.01
CA ASN A 323 -5.14 2.48 -7.98
C ASN A 323 -3.88 3.27 -8.35
N SER A 324 -3.88 4.60 -8.26
CA SER A 324 -2.75 5.43 -8.67
C SER A 324 -2.45 6.58 -7.70
N ALA A 325 -1.20 7.02 -7.66
CA ALA A 325 -0.75 8.17 -6.88
C ALA A 325 -0.02 9.18 -7.76
N TRP A 326 0.13 10.40 -7.25
CA TRP A 326 0.88 11.46 -7.92
C TRP A 326 2.39 11.30 -7.70
N TYR A 327 3.17 11.66 -8.71
CA TYR A 327 4.63 11.75 -8.67
C TYR A 327 5.11 13.06 -9.29
N VAL A 328 6.36 13.42 -9.01
CA VAL A 328 7.10 14.45 -9.77
C VAL A 328 8.22 13.79 -10.57
N SER A 329 8.35 14.17 -11.85
CA SER A 329 9.49 13.79 -12.68
C SER A 329 10.58 14.86 -12.57
N PHE A 330 11.74 14.53 -11.99
CA PHE A 330 12.91 15.41 -12.05
C PHE A 330 13.69 15.27 -13.37
N ASN A 331 13.24 14.44 -14.31
CA ASN A 331 13.77 14.48 -15.68
C ASN A 331 13.38 15.78 -16.39
N PHE A 332 12.13 16.19 -16.25
CA PHE A 332 11.59 17.31 -17.01
C PHE A 332 10.90 18.35 -16.13
N GLY A 333 10.74 18.10 -14.82
CA GLY A 333 10.15 19.05 -13.88
C GLY A 333 8.63 19.17 -13.99
N TYR A 334 7.91 18.06 -14.17
CA TYR A 334 6.44 18.02 -14.23
C TYR A 334 5.87 17.02 -13.23
N ASP A 335 4.57 17.13 -12.90
CA ASP A 335 3.86 16.10 -12.14
C ASP A 335 2.98 15.20 -13.02
N GLY A 336 2.82 13.96 -12.57
CA GLY A 336 2.00 12.97 -13.24
C GLY A 336 1.44 11.96 -12.25
N ASN A 337 0.80 10.91 -12.76
CA ASN A 337 0.31 9.82 -11.92
C ASN A 337 0.79 8.46 -12.42
N GLY A 338 1.05 7.57 -11.47
CA GLY A 338 1.48 6.20 -11.71
C GLY A 338 0.68 5.23 -10.87
N ARG A 339 0.56 3.99 -11.33
CA ARG A 339 -0.18 2.94 -10.62
C ARG A 339 0.57 2.49 -9.38
N TYR A 340 -0.17 2.01 -8.38
CA TYR A 340 0.41 1.40 -7.19
C TYR A 340 1.15 0.11 -7.55
N ASP A 341 0.60 -0.67 -8.49
CA ASP A 341 1.12 -1.96 -8.91
C ASP A 341 2.00 -1.85 -10.17
N GLY A 342 3.18 -2.46 -10.12
CA GLY A 342 4.08 -2.58 -11.27
C GLY A 342 4.88 -1.31 -11.63
N CYS A 343 4.77 -0.23 -10.84
CA CYS A 343 5.60 0.97 -10.97
C CYS A 343 6.39 1.19 -9.68
N THR A 344 7.72 1.27 -9.79
CA THR A 344 8.61 1.59 -8.68
C THR A 344 9.28 2.93 -8.95
N PHE A 345 9.15 3.89 -8.03
CA PHE A 345 9.75 5.23 -8.14
C PHE A 345 10.58 5.55 -6.89
N TYR A 346 11.42 6.57 -6.99
CA TYR A 346 12.25 7.03 -5.87
C TYR A 346 11.42 7.82 -4.85
N VAL A 347 11.98 8.01 -3.66
CA VAL A 347 11.32 8.71 -2.56
C VAL A 347 12.27 9.73 -1.94
N ARG A 348 11.74 10.89 -1.58
CA ARG A 348 12.43 11.90 -0.77
C ARG A 348 11.51 12.32 0.35
N LEU A 349 11.97 12.20 1.59
CA LEU A 349 11.13 12.44 2.76
C LEU A 349 11.21 13.90 3.21
N VAL A 350 10.11 14.33 3.80
CA VAL A 350 9.91 15.67 4.34
C VAL A 350 9.31 15.56 5.74
N ARG A 351 9.50 16.60 6.53
CA ARG A 351 8.78 16.83 7.79
C ARG A 351 8.49 18.31 7.97
N SER A 352 7.58 18.63 8.89
CA SER A 352 7.33 20.01 9.30
C SER A 352 8.50 20.53 10.14
N TRP A 353 8.85 21.81 9.99
CA TRP A 353 9.80 22.49 10.87
C TRP A 353 9.03 23.19 11.99
N VAL A 354 9.21 22.72 13.23
CA VAL A 354 8.74 23.43 14.41
C VAL A 354 9.91 24.26 14.89
N ASN A 355 9.78 25.59 14.85
CA ASN A 355 10.72 26.46 15.55
C ASN A 355 10.61 26.11 17.03
N SER A 356 11.56 25.34 17.57
CA SER A 356 11.86 25.44 18.99
C SER A 356 12.55 26.78 19.18
N GLU A 357 11.76 27.86 19.27
CA GLU A 357 12.24 28.97 20.06
C GLU A 357 12.51 28.43 21.48
N PRO A 358 13.64 28.80 22.11
CA PRO A 358 13.82 28.50 23.52
C PRO A 358 12.62 29.07 24.27
N PHE A 359 12.02 28.29 25.15
CA PHE A 359 11.14 28.86 26.17
C PHE A 359 11.98 29.86 26.97
N ASP A 360 11.78 31.15 26.73
CA ASP A 360 12.19 32.20 27.66
C ASP A 360 11.33 32.03 28.92
N ASP A 361 11.85 31.24 29.88
CA ASP A 361 11.29 31.08 31.22
C ASP A 361 11.54 32.32 32.12
N ASP A 362 12.03 33.44 31.57
CA ASP A 362 12.28 34.67 32.33
C ASP A 362 11.40 35.84 31.83
N ILE A 363 10.11 35.80 32.20
CA ILE A 363 9.36 37.04 32.47
C ILE A 363 8.79 36.95 33.89
N PRO A 364 9.40 37.64 34.87
CA PRO A 364 8.80 37.76 36.19
C PRO A 364 7.65 38.78 36.17
N PHE A 365 6.48 38.29 36.59
CA PHE A 365 5.25 38.96 37.06
C PHE A 365 4.55 40.02 36.19
#